data_AF-A0AAD4KZR8-F1
#
_entry.id   AF-A0AAD4KZR8-F1
#
_cell.length_a   1.000
_cell.length_b   1.000
_cell.length_c   1.000
_cell.angle_alpha   90.00
_cell.angle_beta   90.00
_cell.angle_gamma   90.00
#
_symmetry.space_group_name_H-M   'P 1'
#
loop_
_entity.id
_entity.type
_entity.pdbx_description
1 polymer ?
#
loop_
_entity_poly.entity_id
_entity_poly.type
_entity_poly.pdbx_seq_one_letter_code
_entity_poly.pdbx_strand_id
1 'polypeptide(L)'
;MASNIPNANDGNQKKLENVLNNYLSIWNGDVSRVNSTFAPVLSFHGDRFPTSNGSRLIEIGTADEFGAFVKSSRTGWDKYEFKVHAWTGYENQIAVRWKLEAVVGANFTIVPTTLKQGTPVTYNGTDFLILDQCTGLIKEINIAQDLISFFHNLGLTGVTV
;
A
#
# COMPACT_ATOMS: atom_id res chain seq x y z
N MET A 1 9.84 23.25 40.00
CA MET A 1 9.54 23.44 38.56
C MET A 1 10.15 22.26 37.83
N ALA A 2 9.35 21.27 37.44
CA ALA A 2 9.82 20.18 36.60
C ALA A 2 9.84 20.68 35.16
N SER A 3 11.02 20.64 34.52
CA SER A 3 11.19 21.01 33.11
C SER A 3 10.45 20.00 32.23
N ASN A 4 9.41 20.46 31.54
CA ASN A 4 8.84 19.75 30.39
C ASN A 4 9.86 19.83 29.24
N ILE A 5 10.82 18.92 29.22
CA ILE A 5 11.63 18.65 28.03
C ILE A 5 10.73 17.77 27.13
N PRO A 6 10.34 18.22 25.93
CA PRO A 6 9.63 17.36 24.99
C PRO A 6 10.48 16.12 24.74
N ASN A 7 9.90 14.94 24.91
CA ASN A 7 10.60 13.70 24.64
C ASN A 7 10.93 13.69 23.14
N ALA A 8 12.21 13.65 22.76
CA ALA A 8 12.62 13.69 21.35
C ALA A 8 11.95 12.59 20.51
N ASN A 9 11.52 11.50 21.17
CA ASN A 9 10.75 10.40 20.60
C ASN A 9 9.35 10.82 20.12
N ASP A 10 8.69 11.78 20.76
CA ASP A 10 7.33 12.22 20.38
C ASP A 10 7.34 12.99 19.04
N GLY A 11 8.40 13.78 18.81
CA GLY A 11 8.56 14.55 17.57
C GLY A 11 8.81 13.66 16.36
N ASN A 12 9.68 12.64 16.50
CA ASN A 12 9.93 11.69 15.43
C ASN A 12 8.71 10.81 15.15
N GLN A 13 8.05 10.31 16.20
CA GLN A 13 6.86 9.46 16.05
C GLN A 13 5.76 10.19 15.27
N LYS A 14 5.51 11.46 15.58
CA LYS A 14 4.54 12.29 14.86
C LYS A 14 4.93 12.54 13.39
N LYS A 15 6.23 12.68 13.09
CA LYS A 15 6.72 12.77 11.71
C LYS A 15 6.42 11.48 10.94
N LEU A 16 6.73 10.32 11.51
CA LEU A 16 6.47 9.02 10.89
C LEU A 16 4.97 8.78 10.70
N GLU A 17 4.14 9.15 11.68
CA GLU A 17 2.68 9.07 11.58
C GLU A 17 2.14 9.93 10.43
N ASN A 18 2.66 11.15 10.25
CA ASN A 18 2.27 12.00 9.11
C ASN A 18 2.64 11.38 7.75
N VAL A 19 3.83 10.78 7.64
CA VAL A 19 4.27 10.07 6.42
C VAL A 19 3.37 8.88 6.14
N LEU A 20 3.06 8.07 7.17
CA LEU A 20 2.13 6.94 7.05
C LEU A 20 0.73 7.40 6.62
N ASN A 21 0.20 8.46 7.21
CA ASN A 21 -1.12 8.99 6.87
C ASN A 21 -1.18 9.46 5.41
N ASN A 22 -0.12 10.13 4.92
CA ASN A 22 -0.03 10.49 3.51
C ASN A 22 0.06 9.25 2.61
N TYR A 23 0.90 8.28 2.96
CA TYR A 23 1.05 7.02 2.24
C TYR A 23 -0.29 6.29 2.06
N LEU A 24 -1.07 6.18 3.13
CA LEU A 24 -2.40 5.56 3.07
C LEU A 24 -3.44 6.41 2.34
N SER A 25 -3.36 7.74 2.46
CA SER A 25 -4.23 8.63 1.69
C SER A 25 -4.02 8.43 0.19
N ILE A 26 -2.78 8.23 -0.25
CA ILE A 26 -2.44 7.94 -1.64
C ILE A 26 -3.08 6.61 -2.07
N TRP A 27 -2.85 5.52 -1.34
CA TRP A 27 -3.51 4.22 -1.58
C TRP A 27 -5.04 4.34 -1.65
N ASN A 28 -5.62 5.20 -0.81
CA ASN A 28 -7.05 5.49 -0.75
C ASN A 28 -7.53 6.50 -1.82
N GLY A 29 -6.66 6.94 -2.72
CA GLY A 29 -6.98 7.67 -3.95
C GLY A 29 -6.49 9.12 -4.02
N ASP A 30 -5.94 9.67 -2.93
CA ASP A 30 -5.42 11.04 -2.91
C ASP A 30 -3.99 11.10 -3.47
N VAL A 31 -3.88 10.90 -4.78
CA VAL A 31 -2.60 10.94 -5.50
C VAL A 31 -1.96 12.33 -5.56
N SER A 32 -2.64 13.39 -5.10
CA SER A 32 -2.05 14.73 -5.04
C SER A 32 -0.87 14.80 -4.05
N ARG A 33 -0.80 13.84 -3.12
CA ARG A 33 0.24 13.73 -2.09
C ARG A 33 1.51 13.00 -2.54
N VAL A 34 1.53 12.45 -3.75
CA VAL A 34 2.66 11.61 -4.23
C VAL A 34 3.99 12.35 -4.09
N ASN A 35 4.10 13.56 -4.63
CA ASN A 35 5.35 14.32 -4.63
C ASN A 35 5.76 14.89 -3.27
N SER A 36 4.85 14.93 -2.29
CA SER A 36 5.14 15.35 -0.91
C SER A 36 5.39 14.17 0.03
N THR A 37 5.30 12.93 -0.48
CA THR A 37 5.41 11.70 0.31
C THR A 37 6.58 10.84 -0.13
N PHE A 38 6.86 10.81 -1.43
CA PHE A 38 7.87 9.95 -2.05
C PHE A 38 9.06 10.76 -2.57
N ALA A 39 10.25 10.18 -2.46
CA ALA A 39 11.41 10.66 -3.19
C ALA A 39 11.16 10.50 -4.70
N PRO A 40 11.74 11.37 -5.57
CA PRO A 40 11.49 11.29 -7.01
C PRO A 40 11.84 9.92 -7.63
N VAL A 41 12.91 9.31 -7.10
CA VAL A 41 13.36 7.95 -7.45
C VAL A 41 13.11 7.05 -6.25
N LEU A 42 12.56 5.87 -6.51
CA LEU A 42 12.14 4.90 -5.50
C LEU A 42 12.71 3.51 -5.79
N SER A 43 12.90 2.74 -4.74
CA SER A 43 13.06 1.29 -4.82
C SER A 43 11.77 0.61 -4.37
N PHE A 44 11.07 -0.02 -5.31
CA PHE A 44 9.83 -0.74 -5.03
C PHE A 44 10.06 -2.26 -5.09
N HIS A 45 9.69 -2.95 -4.01
CA HIS A 45 9.77 -4.39 -3.87
C HIS A 45 8.39 -4.90 -3.47
N GLY A 46 7.68 -5.54 -4.39
CA GLY A 46 6.36 -6.12 -4.14
C GLY A 46 6.28 -7.58 -4.54
N ASP A 47 5.18 -8.22 -4.18
CA ASP A 47 4.91 -9.59 -4.57
C ASP A 47 4.79 -9.75 -6.09
N ARG A 48 5.12 -10.95 -6.56
CA ARG A 48 4.92 -11.32 -7.95
C ARG A 48 3.44 -11.67 -8.17
N PHE A 49 2.86 -11.11 -9.22
CA PHE A 49 1.51 -11.46 -9.65
C PHE A 49 1.54 -12.59 -10.67
N PRO A 50 0.60 -13.55 -10.62
CA PRO A 50 0.49 -14.61 -11.61
C PRO A 50 0.17 -14.02 -13.00
N THR A 51 0.71 -14.65 -14.03
CA THR A 51 0.44 -14.37 -15.45
C THR A 51 0.24 -15.68 -16.19
N SER A 52 -0.19 -15.62 -17.46
CA SER A 52 -0.34 -16.83 -18.30
C SER A 52 0.98 -17.54 -18.63
N ASN A 53 2.12 -16.94 -18.27
CA ASN A 53 3.46 -17.45 -18.54
C ASN A 53 4.29 -17.49 -17.24
N GLY A 54 3.66 -17.78 -16.10
CA GLY A 54 4.32 -17.81 -14.78
C GLY A 54 3.95 -16.64 -13.88
N SER A 55 4.93 -15.82 -13.48
CA SER A 55 4.70 -14.67 -12.60
C SER A 55 5.55 -13.47 -12.99
N ARG A 56 5.01 -12.26 -12.80
CA ARG A 56 5.71 -11.00 -13.09
C ARG A 56 5.89 -10.16 -11.83
N LEU A 57 7.02 -9.47 -11.76
CA LEU A 57 7.21 -8.38 -10.83
C LEU A 57 6.50 -7.13 -11.35
N ILE A 58 6.08 -6.28 -10.42
CA ILE A 58 5.65 -4.92 -10.73
C ILE A 58 6.88 -4.03 -10.59
N GLU A 59 7.27 -3.38 -11.69
CA GLU A 59 8.43 -2.49 -11.73
C GLU A 59 7.95 -1.05 -11.56
N ILE A 60 8.38 -0.40 -10.48
CA ILE A 60 8.10 1.01 -10.16
C ILE A 60 9.43 1.61 -9.70
N GLY A 61 9.94 2.57 -10.46
CA GLY A 61 11.21 3.25 -10.18
C GLY A 61 11.04 4.70 -9.71
N THR A 62 9.84 5.26 -9.82
CA THR A 62 9.57 6.68 -9.56
C THR A 62 8.29 6.91 -8.77
N ALA A 63 8.19 8.08 -8.14
CA ALA A 63 6.98 8.52 -7.44
C ALA A 63 5.75 8.59 -8.39
N ASP A 64 5.94 9.10 -9.61
CA ASP A 64 4.87 9.21 -10.60
C ASP A 64 4.35 7.84 -11.05
N GLU A 65 5.25 6.87 -11.28
CA GLU A 65 4.88 5.48 -11.58
C GLU A 65 4.12 4.84 -10.41
N PHE A 66 4.52 5.11 -9.16
CA PHE A 66 3.77 4.65 -7.99
C PHE A 66 2.35 5.23 -7.96
N GLY A 67 2.21 6.53 -8.18
CA GLY A 67 0.90 7.19 -8.26
C GLY A 67 0.02 6.63 -9.39
N ALA A 68 0.61 6.34 -10.55
CA ALA A 68 -0.09 5.70 -11.67
C ALA A 68 -0.51 4.26 -11.34
N PHE A 69 0.36 3.49 -10.67
CA PHE A 69 0.06 2.15 -10.21
C PHE A 69 -1.12 2.13 -9.23
N VAL A 70 -1.12 3.05 -8.25
CA VAL A 70 -2.23 3.18 -7.31
C VAL A 70 -3.55 3.49 -8.03
N LYS A 71 -3.57 4.44 -8.99
CA LYS A 71 -4.78 4.70 -9.80
C LYS A 71 -5.25 3.44 -10.53
N SER A 72 -4.34 2.71 -11.16
CA SER A 72 -4.65 1.49 -11.90
C SER A 72 -5.26 0.41 -10.98
N SER A 73 -4.66 0.20 -9.80
CA SER A 73 -5.10 -0.81 -8.82
C SER A 73 -6.53 -0.62 -8.30
N ARG A 74 -7.05 0.62 -8.38
CA ARG A 74 -8.40 1.01 -7.96
C ARG A 74 -9.46 0.80 -9.04
N THR A 75 -9.06 0.48 -10.28
CA THR A 75 -9.98 0.36 -11.41
C THR A 75 -10.95 -0.81 -11.23
N GLY A 76 -12.24 -0.57 -11.49
CA GLY A 76 -13.25 -1.62 -11.49
C GLY A 76 -13.77 -2.03 -10.11
N TRP A 77 -13.29 -1.43 -9.02
CA TRP A 77 -13.88 -1.57 -7.69
C TRP A 77 -14.93 -0.48 -7.44
N ASP A 78 -16.07 -0.83 -6.83
CA ASP A 78 -17.06 0.15 -6.36
C ASP A 78 -16.61 0.80 -5.03
N LYS A 79 -15.84 0.05 -4.22
CA LYS A 79 -15.13 0.53 -3.03
C LYS A 79 -13.72 -0.05 -3.03
N TYR A 80 -12.72 0.75 -2.67
CA TYR A 80 -11.34 0.30 -2.48
C TYR A 80 -10.64 1.16 -1.42
N GLU A 81 -10.48 0.59 -0.22
CA GLU A 81 -9.97 1.31 0.95
C GLU A 81 -9.01 0.42 1.76
N PHE A 82 -7.80 0.91 2.01
CA PHE A 82 -6.86 0.34 2.95
C PHE A 82 -7.07 0.96 4.34
N LYS A 83 -7.22 0.09 5.34
CA LYS A 83 -7.31 0.46 6.74
C LYS A 83 -6.11 -0.05 7.51
N VAL A 84 -5.55 0.79 8.38
CA VAL A 84 -4.49 0.40 9.30
C VAL A 84 -5.07 -0.52 10.36
N HIS A 85 -4.44 -1.68 10.53
CA HIS A 85 -4.67 -2.53 11.68
C HIS A 85 -3.71 -2.18 12.81
N ALA A 86 -2.42 -2.06 12.49
CA ALA A 86 -1.37 -1.67 13.42
C ALA A 86 -0.20 -1.07 12.63
N TRP A 87 0.60 -0.24 13.29
CA TRP A 87 1.86 0.23 12.73
C TRP A 87 2.88 0.46 13.84
N THR A 88 4.15 0.46 13.46
CA THR A 88 5.26 0.88 14.31
C THR A 88 6.26 1.66 13.46
N GLY A 89 7.03 2.53 14.10
CA GLY A 89 8.06 3.31 13.44
C GLY A 89 9.24 3.52 14.36
N TYR A 90 10.44 3.56 13.77
CA TYR A 90 11.67 3.86 14.48
C TYR A 90 12.65 4.52 13.51
N GLU A 91 13.32 5.59 13.95
CA GLU A 91 14.20 6.42 13.13
C GLU A 91 13.56 6.83 11.79
N ASN A 92 14.01 6.25 10.68
CA ASN A 92 13.56 6.51 9.32
C ASN A 92 12.77 5.33 8.72
N GLN A 93 12.23 4.45 9.55
CA GLN A 93 11.55 3.23 9.11
C GLN A 93 10.13 3.17 9.66
N ILE A 94 9.20 2.68 8.85
CA ILE A 94 7.79 2.45 9.22
C ILE A 94 7.46 1.02 8.81
N ALA A 95 6.84 0.26 9.71
CA ALA A 95 6.17 -0.99 9.38
C ALA A 95 4.67 -0.81 9.63
N VAL A 96 3.84 -1.07 8.63
CA VAL A 96 2.38 -0.95 8.72
C VAL A 96 1.72 -2.26 8.32
N ARG A 97 0.84 -2.76 9.18
CA ARG A 97 -0.10 -3.83 8.88
C ARG A 97 -1.43 -3.24 8.50
N TRP A 98 -1.95 -3.63 7.36
CA TRP A 98 -3.20 -3.09 6.81
C TRP A 98 -4.15 -4.21 6.41
N LYS A 99 -5.41 -3.82 6.22
CA LYS A 99 -6.49 -4.62 5.65
C LYS A 99 -7.12 -3.85 4.50
N LEU A 100 -7.25 -4.47 3.33
CA LEU A 100 -8.06 -3.93 2.25
C LEU A 100 -9.53 -4.25 2.52
N GLU A 101 -10.38 -3.24 2.41
CA GLU A 101 -11.82 -3.39 2.29
C GLU A 101 -12.27 -2.90 0.91
N ALA A 102 -12.60 -3.85 0.04
CA ALA A 102 -13.04 -3.55 -1.31
C ALA A 102 -14.42 -4.15 -1.62
N VAL A 103 -15.08 -3.60 -2.64
CA VAL A 103 -16.36 -4.10 -3.15
C VAL A 103 -16.23 -4.22 -4.66
N VAL A 104 -16.48 -5.41 -5.20
CA VAL A 104 -16.40 -5.70 -6.64
C VAL A 104 -17.33 -4.75 -7.39
N GLY A 105 -16.80 -4.00 -8.35
CA GLY A 105 -17.59 -3.11 -9.20
C GLY A 105 -18.02 -3.76 -10.51
N ALA A 106 -18.88 -3.07 -11.25
CA ALA A 106 -19.42 -3.56 -12.52
C ALA A 106 -18.34 -3.89 -13.57
N ASN A 107 -17.24 -3.13 -13.54
CA ASN A 107 -16.14 -3.21 -14.50
C ASN A 107 -14.88 -3.84 -13.90
N PHE A 108 -15.02 -4.71 -12.89
CA PHE A 108 -13.88 -5.36 -12.26
C PHE A 108 -13.22 -6.36 -13.22
N THR A 109 -12.04 -6.03 -13.72
CA THR A 109 -11.28 -6.86 -14.68
C THR A 109 -9.81 -7.01 -14.32
N ILE A 110 -9.38 -6.57 -13.14
CA ILE A 110 -7.96 -6.59 -12.75
C ILE A 110 -7.44 -8.04 -12.65
N VAL A 111 -8.27 -8.94 -12.11
CA VAL A 111 -8.00 -10.37 -12.01
C VAL A 111 -9.30 -11.15 -12.24
N PRO A 112 -9.23 -12.40 -12.72
CA PRO A 112 -10.41 -13.25 -12.83
C PRO A 112 -11.13 -13.40 -11.49
N THR A 113 -12.46 -13.43 -11.51
CA THR A 113 -13.30 -13.66 -10.32
C THR A 113 -14.61 -14.32 -10.71
N THR A 114 -15.17 -15.11 -9.80
CA THR A 114 -16.53 -15.68 -9.93
C THR A 114 -17.58 -14.85 -9.21
N LEU A 115 -17.16 -13.76 -8.55
CA LEU A 115 -18.01 -12.91 -7.75
C LEU A 115 -18.84 -11.96 -8.61
N LYS A 116 -20.02 -11.59 -8.09
CA LYS A 116 -20.89 -10.56 -8.69
C LYS A 116 -20.50 -9.18 -8.18
N GLN A 117 -20.86 -8.14 -8.93
CA GLN A 117 -20.82 -6.76 -8.44
C GLN A 117 -21.51 -6.63 -7.06
N GLY A 118 -20.97 -5.77 -6.20
CA GLY A 118 -21.46 -5.54 -4.85
C GLY A 118 -20.91 -6.53 -3.82
N THR A 119 -20.18 -7.57 -4.24
CA THR A 119 -19.59 -8.54 -3.31
C THR A 119 -18.39 -7.92 -2.58
N PRO A 120 -18.34 -7.94 -1.23
CA PRO A 120 -17.18 -7.48 -0.49
C PRO A 120 -16.01 -8.44 -0.61
N VAL A 121 -14.80 -7.90 -0.77
CA VAL A 121 -13.54 -8.64 -0.81
C VAL A 121 -12.56 -7.99 0.16
N THR A 122 -11.83 -8.83 0.88
CA THR A 122 -10.82 -8.36 1.84
C THR A 122 -9.62 -9.28 1.87
N TYR A 123 -8.46 -8.70 2.10
CA TYR A 123 -7.22 -9.40 2.44
C TYR A 123 -6.30 -8.46 3.20
N ASN A 124 -5.24 -9.01 3.78
CA ASN A 124 -4.29 -8.26 4.60
C ASN A 124 -2.94 -8.13 3.90
N GLY A 125 -2.13 -7.22 4.40
CA GLY A 125 -0.73 -7.14 4.03
C GLY A 125 0.08 -6.40 5.07
N THR A 126 1.37 -6.30 4.81
CA THR A 126 2.33 -5.56 5.62
C THR A 126 3.31 -4.87 4.70
N ASP A 127 3.48 -3.57 4.92
CA ASP A 127 4.43 -2.77 4.16
C ASP A 127 5.52 -2.26 5.10
N PHE A 128 6.75 -2.22 4.58
CA PHE A 128 7.90 -1.60 5.21
C PHE A 128 8.34 -0.42 4.36
N LEU A 129 8.29 0.77 4.94
CA LEU A 129 8.63 2.03 4.29
C LEU A 129 9.95 2.52 4.87
N ILE A 130 10.90 2.84 4.00
CA ILE A 130 12.18 3.41 4.40
C ILE A 130 12.24 4.83 3.87
N LEU A 131 12.44 5.77 4.79
CA LEU A 131 12.53 7.19 4.52
C LEU A 131 13.98 7.57 4.27
N ASP A 132 14.19 8.48 3.34
CA ASP A 132 15.46 9.16 3.16
C ASP A 132 15.75 10.03 4.38
N GLN A 133 16.96 9.92 4.94
CA GLN A 133 17.30 10.58 6.21
C GLN A 133 17.34 12.10 6.08
N CYS A 134 17.70 12.62 4.90
CA CYS A 134 17.84 14.05 4.66
C CYS A 134 16.49 14.72 4.38
N THR A 135 15.67 14.09 3.53
CA THR A 135 14.40 14.67 3.07
C THR A 135 13.20 14.23 3.90
N GLY A 136 13.27 13.08 4.56
CA GLY A 136 12.14 12.46 5.25
C GLY A 136 11.07 11.89 4.31
N LEU A 137 11.33 11.85 2.99
CA LEU A 137 10.44 11.24 2.00
C LEU A 137 10.69 9.74 1.92
N ILE A 138 9.67 8.95 1.57
CA ILE A 138 9.83 7.51 1.34
C ILE A 138 10.71 7.31 0.10
N LYS A 139 11.81 6.57 0.25
CA LYS A 139 12.74 6.20 -0.84
C LYS A 139 12.66 4.74 -1.23
N GLU A 140 12.16 3.90 -0.33
CA GLU A 140 12.03 2.46 -0.57
C GLU A 140 10.76 1.92 0.07
N ILE A 141 10.11 1.01 -0.63
CA ILE A 141 8.84 0.40 -0.27
C ILE A 141 8.99 -1.12 -0.46
N ASN A 142 8.82 -1.86 0.62
CA ASN A 142 8.73 -3.33 0.58
C ASN A 142 7.32 -3.73 0.97
N ILE A 143 6.61 -4.43 0.09
CA ILE A 143 5.21 -4.82 0.25
C ILE A 143 5.12 -6.34 0.32
N ALA A 144 4.39 -6.84 1.32
CA ALA A 144 4.03 -8.25 1.44
C ALA A 144 2.50 -8.38 1.61
N GLN A 145 1.85 -8.99 0.64
CA GLN A 145 0.40 -9.13 0.52
C GLN A 145 0.00 -10.58 0.72
N ASP A 146 -1.11 -10.81 1.41
CA ASP A 146 -1.74 -12.12 1.47
C ASP A 146 -2.52 -12.40 0.18
N LEU A 147 -1.77 -12.62 -0.92
CA LEU A 147 -2.34 -12.88 -2.24
C LEU A 147 -3.11 -14.20 -2.30
N ILE A 148 -2.77 -15.17 -1.44
CA ILE A 148 -3.52 -16.43 -1.34
C ILE A 148 -4.94 -16.13 -0.85
N SER A 149 -5.08 -15.41 0.25
CA SER A 149 -6.40 -14.98 0.73
C SER A 149 -7.10 -14.08 -0.28
N PHE A 150 -6.38 -13.19 -0.97
CA PHE A 150 -6.97 -12.35 -2.01
C PHE A 150 -7.62 -13.17 -3.14
N PHE A 151 -6.89 -14.11 -3.74
CA PHE A 151 -7.42 -14.95 -4.84
C PHE A 151 -8.53 -15.90 -4.36
N HIS A 152 -8.36 -16.51 -3.19
CA HIS A 152 -9.40 -17.33 -2.59
C HIS A 152 -10.69 -16.52 -2.35
N ASN A 153 -10.56 -15.32 -1.80
CA ASN A 153 -11.70 -14.45 -1.52
C ASN A 153 -12.31 -13.83 -2.77
N LEU A 154 -11.65 -13.92 -3.93
CA LEU A 154 -12.22 -13.64 -5.26
C LEU A 154 -12.94 -14.85 -5.87
N GLY A 155 -13.08 -15.94 -5.12
CA GLY A 155 -13.77 -17.16 -5.54
C GLY A 155 -12.95 -18.02 -6.49
N LEU A 156 -11.62 -17.87 -6.50
CA LEU A 156 -10.73 -18.74 -7.25
C LEU A 156 -10.35 -19.97 -6.41
N THR A 157 -10.45 -21.15 -7.01
CA THR A 157 -10.08 -22.43 -6.36
C THR A 157 -8.66 -22.87 -6.68
N GLY A 158 -7.97 -22.13 -7.56
CA GLY A 158 -6.59 -22.36 -7.95
C GLY A 158 -6.02 -21.14 -8.68
N VAL A 159 -4.71 -20.95 -8.55
CA VAL A 159 -3.96 -19.95 -9.32
C VAL A 159 -3.30 -20.69 -10.48
N THR A 160 -3.95 -20.68 -11.64
CA THR A 160 -3.37 -21.21 -12.88
C THR A 160 -2.39 -20.19 -13.46
N VAL A 161 -1.17 -20.65 -13.74
CA VAL A 161 -0.06 -19.89 -14.34
C VAL A 161 0.39 -20.49 -15.65
#